data_AF-A0A6B3EMQ6-F1
#
_entry.id   AF-A0A6B3EMQ6-F1
#
_cell.length_a   1.000
_cell.length_b   1.000
_cell.length_c   1.000
_cell.angle_alpha   90.00
_cell.angle_beta   90.00
_cell.angle_gamma   90.00
#
_symmetry.space_group_name_H-M   'P 1'
#
loop_
_entity.id
_entity.type
_entity.pdbx_description
1 polymer ?
#
loop_
_entity_poly.entity_id
_entity_poly.type
_entity_poly.pdbx_seq_one_letter_code
_entity_poly.pdbx_strand_id
1 'polypeptide(L)' 'QPAEQRVAAAVLDDPAAAARMSSTSLAGQARTSVTTVMRFCRAIGLRNYPQLRIALASAAAREDVRKKDSR' A
#
# COMPACT_ATOMS: atom_id res chain seq x y z
N GLN A 1 -15.40 2.28 1.80
CA GLN A 1 -15.68 3.71 2.07
C GLN A 1 -14.76 4.60 1.24
N PRO A 2 -15.13 5.87 0.93
CA PRO A 2 -14.30 6.77 0.11
C PRO A 2 -12.90 7.03 0.70
N ALA A 3 -12.72 6.94 2.03
CA ALA A 3 -11.41 7.09 2.66
C ALA A 3 -10.49 5.87 2.43
N GLU A 4 -11.00 4.64 2.54
CA GLU A 4 -10.23 3.42 2.24
C GLU A 4 -9.83 3.35 0.76
N GLN A 5 -10.68 3.88 -0.14
CA GLN A 5 -10.36 4.00 -1.56
C GLN A 5 -9.18 4.95 -1.81
N ARG A 6 -9.03 6.03 -1.05
CA ARG A 6 -7.85 6.91 -1.15
C ARG A 6 -6.57 6.20 -0.70
N VAL A 7 -6.65 5.36 0.33
CA VAL A 7 -5.52 4.50 0.74
C VAL A 7 -5.17 3.53 -0.38
N ALA A 8 -6.17 2.89 -0.99
CA ALA A 8 -5.95 1.98 -2.13
C ALA A 8 -5.29 2.71 -3.31
N ALA A 9 -5.76 3.92 -3.66
CA ALA A 9 -5.19 4.73 -4.73
C ALA A 9 -3.72 5.08 -4.46
N ALA A 10 -3.40 5.55 -3.23
CA ALA A 10 -2.03 5.87 -2.86
C ALA A 10 -1.08 4.64 -2.91
N VAL A 11 -1.60 3.46 -2.56
CA VAL A 11 -0.85 2.20 -2.63
C VAL A 11 -0.63 1.75 -4.08
N LEU A 12 -1.62 1.93 -4.95
CA LEU A 12 -1.53 1.54 -6.36
C LEU A 12 -0.66 2.48 -7.19
N ASP A 13 -0.55 3.76 -6.78
CA ASP A 13 0.29 4.76 -7.42
C ASP A 13 1.79 4.39 -7.36
N ASP A 14 2.29 4.02 -6.18
CA ASP A 14 3.64 3.46 -6.00
C ASP A 14 3.66 2.40 -4.88
N PRO A 15 3.46 1.11 -5.23
CA PRO A 15 3.51 0.01 -4.28
C PRO A 15 4.86 -0.09 -3.56
N ALA A 16 5.96 0.23 -4.24
CA ALA A 16 7.30 0.12 -3.69
C ALA A 16 7.55 1.21 -2.63
N ALA A 17 7.12 2.44 -2.89
CA ALA A 17 7.17 3.52 -1.90
C ALA A 17 6.28 3.22 -0.69
N ALA A 18 5.03 2.79 -0.92
CA ALA A 18 4.12 2.41 0.15
C ALA A 18 4.69 1.30 1.05
N ALA A 19 5.39 0.31 0.48
CA ALA A 19 6.07 -0.73 1.25
C ALA A 19 7.20 -0.21 2.18
N ARG A 20 7.80 0.93 1.85
CA ARG A 20 8.87 1.58 2.65
C ARG A 20 8.35 2.57 3.69
N MET A 21 7.09 3.00 3.58
CA MET A 21 6.49 4.00 4.47
C MET A 21 6.00 3.42 5.80
N SER A 22 5.85 4.29 6.80
CA SER A 22 5.07 4.00 8.01
C SER A 22 3.56 4.14 7.76
N SER A 23 2.71 3.58 8.64
CA SER A 23 1.25 3.73 8.52
C SER A 23 0.79 5.18 8.63
N THR A 24 1.50 5.99 9.42
CA THR A 24 1.25 7.43 9.56
C THR A 24 1.61 8.18 8.28
N SER A 25 2.74 7.85 7.67
CA SER A 25 3.17 8.46 6.40
C SER A 25 2.18 8.13 5.27
N LEU A 26 1.77 6.86 5.14
CA LEU A 26 0.78 6.46 4.14
C LEU A 26 -0.57 7.15 4.39
N ALA A 27 -1.01 7.23 5.66
CA ALA A 27 -2.23 7.95 6.00
C ALA A 27 -2.16 9.43 5.60
N GLY A 28 -1.02 10.09 5.84
CA GLY A 28 -0.77 11.46 5.40
C GLY A 28 -0.87 11.62 3.88
N GLN A 29 -0.18 10.75 3.13
CA GLN A 29 -0.21 10.77 1.66
C GLN A 29 -1.63 10.54 1.10
N ALA A 30 -2.38 9.61 1.68
CA ALA A 30 -3.77 9.33 1.32
C ALA A 30 -4.76 10.40 1.81
N ARG A 31 -4.32 11.38 2.60
CA ARG A 31 -5.17 12.37 3.28
C ARG A 31 -6.27 11.68 4.11
N THR A 32 -5.84 10.75 4.96
CA THR A 32 -6.67 9.95 5.87
C THR A 32 -6.03 9.81 7.25
N SER A 33 -6.67 9.05 8.14
CA SER A 33 -6.12 8.67 9.45
C SER A 33 -5.47 7.28 9.43
N VAL A 34 -4.61 7.00 10.41
CA VAL A 34 -4.02 5.66 10.62
C VAL A 34 -5.10 4.59 10.81
N THR A 35 -6.19 4.93 11.51
CA THR A 35 -7.36 4.03 11.67
C THR A 35 -7.96 3.64 10.32
N THR A 36 -8.00 4.57 9.35
CA THR A 36 -8.48 4.27 7.99
C THR A 36 -7.55 3.29 7.29
N VAL A 37 -6.23 3.43 7.43
CA VAL A 37 -5.24 2.49 6.88
C VAL A 37 -5.43 1.08 7.46
N MET A 38 -5.66 0.98 8.77
CA MET A 38 -5.91 -0.31 9.42
C MET A 38 -7.22 -0.95 8.95
N ARG A 39 -8.28 -0.15 8.76
CA ARG A 39 -9.55 -0.63 8.21
C ARG A 39 -9.41 -1.08 6.76
N PHE A 40 -8.66 -0.34 5.94
CA PHE A 40 -8.30 -0.76 4.58
C PHE A 40 -7.59 -2.11 4.59
N CYS A 41 -6.57 -2.30 5.45
CA CYS A 41 -5.88 -3.60 5.59
C CYS A 41 -6.89 -4.72 5.86
N ARG A 42 -7.80 -4.50 6.81
CA ARG A 42 -8.82 -5.50 7.16
C ARG A 42 -9.79 -5.78 6.01
N ALA A 43 -10.19 -4.75 5.26
CA ALA A 43 -11.08 -4.86 4.11
C ALA A 43 -10.50 -5.72 2.99
N ILE A 44 -9.17 -5.76 2.84
CA ILE A 44 -8.47 -6.60 1.84
C ILE A 44 -7.94 -7.92 2.43
N GLY A 45 -8.40 -8.31 3.62
CA GLY A 45 -8.04 -9.60 4.24
C GLY A 45 -6.72 -9.60 5.01
N LEU A 46 -6.04 -8.47 5.14
CA LEU A 46 -4.80 -8.34 5.92
C LEU A 46 -5.09 -7.93 7.36
N ARG A 47 -4.31 -8.44 8.31
CA ARG A 47 -4.54 -8.16 9.74
C ARG A 47 -4.00 -6.78 10.16
N ASN A 48 -2.94 -6.29 9.51
CA ASN A 48 -2.27 -5.07 9.91
C ASN A 48 -1.40 -4.47 8.78
N TYR A 49 -0.89 -3.27 9.02
CA TYR A 49 -0.03 -2.56 8.08
C TYR A 49 1.31 -3.25 7.77
N PRO A 50 2.03 -3.89 8.73
CA PRO A 50 3.21 -4.69 8.39
C PRO A 50 2.95 -5.80 7.36
N GLN A 51 1.83 -6.50 7.44
CA GLN A 51 1.46 -7.49 6.41
C GLN A 51 1.24 -6.85 5.04
N LEU A 52 0.61 -5.66 5.01
CA LEU A 52 0.47 -4.89 3.78
C LEU A 52 1.83 -4.55 3.17
N ARG A 53 2.79 -4.08 3.98
CA ARG A 53 4.15 -3.76 3.48
C ARG A 53 4.85 -4.95 2.85
N ILE A 54 4.74 -6.14 3.45
CA ILE A 54 5.34 -7.37 2.90
C ILE A 54 4.70 -7.76 1.57
N ALA A 55 3.37 -7.68 1.48
CA ALA A 55 2.64 -7.97 0.25
C ALA A 55 3.02 -6.98 -0.87
N LEU A 56 3.13 -5.69 -0.54
CA LEU A 56 3.52 -4.64 -1.48
C LEU A 56 4.98 -4.76 -1.93
N ALA A 57 5.92 -5.04 -1.03
CA ALA A 57 7.31 -5.28 -1.40
C ALA A 57 7.44 -6.47 -2.37
N SER A 58 6.68 -7.54 -2.11
CA SER A 58 6.64 -8.72 -2.98
C SER A 58 6.01 -8.43 -4.33
N ALA A 59 4.97 -7.59 -4.39
CA ALA A 59 4.34 -7.16 -5.64
C ALA A 59 5.26 -6.24 -6.45
N ALA A 60 5.88 -5.25 -5.80
CA ALA A 60 6.83 -4.34 -6.43
C ALA A 60 8.00 -5.09 -7.08
N ALA A 61 8.59 -6.05 -6.37
CA ALA A 61 9.68 -6.87 -6.91
C ALA A 61 9.29 -7.63 -8.19
N ARG A 62 8.03 -8.07 -8.31
CA ARG A 62 7.51 -8.74 -9.54
C ARG A 62 7.31 -7.74 -10.68
N GLU A 63 6.82 -6.55 -10.40
CA GLU A 63 6.66 -5.48 -11.39
C GLU A 63 8.02 -5.00 -11.92
N ASP A 64 9.02 -4.89 -11.05
CA ASP A 64 10.40 -4.52 -11.42
C ASP A 64 11.02 -5.53 -12.39
N VAL A 65 10.81 -6.83 -12.14
CA VAL A 65 11.27 -7.91 -13.03
C VAL A 65 10.59 -7.80 -14.39
N ARG A 66 9.26 -7.57 -14.43
CA ARG A 66 8.51 -7.42 -15.69
C ARG A 66 8.95 -6.19 -16.49
N LYS A 67 9.26 -5.08 -15.82
CA LYS A 67 9.73 -3.84 -16.47
C LYS A 67 11.15 -3.96 -17.02
N LYS A 68 11.99 -4.83 -16.44
CA LYS A 68 13.34 -5.14 -16.95
C LYS A 68 13.33 -6.08 -18.15
N ASP A 69 12.39 -7.02 -18.22
CA ASP A 69 12.27 -7.98 -19.34
C ASP A 69 11.78 -7.32 -20.64
N SER A 70 11.06 -6.19 -20.53
CA SER A 70 10.58 -5.43 -21.69
C SER A 70 11.55 -4.34 -22.18
N ARG A 71 12.81 -4.34 -21.75
CA ARG A 71 13.80 -3.29 -22.05
C ARG A 71 15.05 -3.81 -22.72
#